data_AF-A0A8T2R5V7-F1
#
_entry.id   AF-A0A8T2R5V7-F1
#
_cell.length_a   1.000
_cell.length_b   1.000
_cell.length_c   1.000
_cell.angle_alpha   90.00
_cell.angle_beta   90.00
_cell.angle_gamma   90.00
#
_symmetry.space_group_name_H-M   'P 1'
#
loop_
_entity.id
_entity.type
_entity.pdbx_description
1 polymer ?
#
loop_
_entity_poly.entity_id
_entity_poly.type
_entity_poly.pdbx_seq_one_letter_code
_entity_poly.pdbx_strand_id
1 'polypeptide(L)'
;MCVTYIYTHTRNTHTERERLWSTSPSGVINGTSKQLLTTAIICLTFFCENSIAQGSKLIMTKFGELISITLRLTELSISAFVHITYAASILFSAVAQDAREFITSGSIVKCATLKAFKNAISTQTSANADSQSEITLEEAVQATSTIVDGHGDAPIVLVHGIFGFGKGKMGRLSYWAGAEEKDVRVLVPDLGPLTSIHDRARELFYFLKGGRVDYGLEHSHKFGHCRYGRLYESGNYEEWDEHHPVHFVCHSTGTQVVRILQQMLADKRFEGFEEITNADWVLSLTSLSGVLNGCTRIYLDGINPEDGHSLTSISLLQLLRIGVVIYEWLDISVLKRYYGFGFDHFDLSWRKIGLRGLVKSLLYETGPFASRDWIGPDLSIHSAVKCNSNLQTFPNTFYFSYATRMTKRFLGFTVPSSIIEIHPLLCLRAFQMCQWRHPTHAPVPYHGYRDEDWHDNDGALNTISMLFPAFPTPHPNCRLGPDYKDGQSLQPGIWYYTLIEGDHIFFIISKERAGNRFDLLYTSIFERCRKQMRRLITDPRLVEVI
;
A
#
# COMPACT_ATOMS: atom_id res chain seq x y z
N MET A 1 5.93 -24.86 -40.80
CA MET A 1 5.88 -24.79 -42.28
C MET A 1 6.98 -23.92 -42.93
N CYS A 2 7.58 -22.92 -42.25
CA CYS A 2 8.68 -22.13 -42.86
C CYS A 2 10.08 -22.79 -42.85
N VAL A 3 10.36 -23.74 -41.93
CA VAL A 3 11.68 -24.40 -41.87
C VAL A 3 11.88 -25.42 -43.00
N THR A 4 10.79 -26.04 -43.47
CA THR A 4 10.82 -27.01 -44.58
C THR A 4 10.96 -26.35 -45.95
N TYR A 5 10.54 -25.09 -46.10
CA TYR A 5 10.60 -24.34 -47.37
C TYR A 5 12.02 -23.83 -47.68
N ILE A 6 12.80 -23.50 -46.65
CA ILE A 6 14.18 -23.01 -46.81
C ILE A 6 15.13 -24.17 -47.17
N TYR A 7 14.94 -25.36 -46.59
CA TYR A 7 15.82 -26.51 -46.83
C TYR A 7 15.70 -27.09 -48.26
N THR A 8 14.53 -26.99 -48.88
CA THR A 8 14.30 -27.44 -50.27
C THR A 8 14.80 -26.45 -51.32
N HIS A 9 14.83 -25.14 -51.04
CA HIS A 9 15.30 -24.14 -52.01
C HIS A 9 16.83 -24.05 -52.12
N THR A 10 17.58 -24.28 -51.03
CA THR A 10 19.06 -24.33 -51.08
C THR A 10 19.61 -25.58 -51.78
N ARG A 11 18.83 -26.66 -51.89
CA ARG A 11 19.28 -27.89 -52.58
C ARG A 11 19.12 -27.80 -54.10
N ASN A 12 18.15 -27.04 -54.60
CA ASN A 12 17.91 -26.85 -56.04
C ASN A 12 18.91 -25.89 -56.71
N THR A 13 19.49 -24.94 -55.97
CA THR A 13 20.48 -24.01 -56.53
C THR A 13 21.86 -24.64 -56.72
N HIS A 14 22.16 -25.75 -56.03
CA HIS A 14 23.41 -26.50 -56.22
C HIS A 14 23.38 -27.38 -57.48
N THR A 15 22.23 -27.98 -57.82
CA THR A 15 22.07 -28.84 -58.99
C THR A 15 21.92 -28.07 -60.30
N GLU A 16 21.41 -26.83 -60.30
CA GLU A 16 21.40 -25.98 -61.51
C GLU A 16 22.74 -25.29 -61.79
N ARG A 17 23.59 -25.08 -60.77
CA ARG A 17 24.94 -24.54 -60.96
C ARG A 17 25.85 -25.45 -61.77
N GLU A 18 25.68 -26.78 -61.74
CA GLU A 18 26.51 -27.68 -62.56
C GLU A 18 26.05 -27.75 -64.03
N ARG A 19 24.80 -27.41 -64.36
CA ARG A 19 24.30 -27.43 -65.75
C ARG A 19 24.69 -26.21 -66.58
N LEU A 20 24.91 -25.05 -65.96
CA LEU A 20 25.25 -23.81 -66.69
C LEU A 20 26.73 -23.72 -67.11
N TRP A 21 27.60 -24.63 -66.64
CA TRP A 21 29.03 -24.64 -66.98
C TRP A 21 29.41 -25.63 -68.09
N SER A 22 28.48 -26.49 -68.54
CA SER A 22 28.75 -27.49 -69.58
C SER A 22 28.39 -27.06 -71.01
N THR A 23 27.88 -25.85 -71.23
CA THR A 23 27.51 -25.38 -72.58
C THR A 23 27.89 -23.91 -72.79
N SER A 24 29.12 -23.66 -73.25
CA SER A 24 29.45 -22.43 -73.99
C SER A 24 30.61 -22.68 -74.96
N PRO A 25 30.45 -22.40 -76.26
CA PRO A 25 31.50 -22.58 -77.25
C PRO A 25 32.45 -21.37 -77.29
N SER A 26 33.75 -21.65 -77.35
CA SER A 26 34.83 -20.84 -77.93
C SER A 26 34.72 -19.30 -77.85
N GLY A 27 35.48 -18.68 -76.94
CA GLY A 27 35.73 -17.24 -76.95
C GLY A 27 36.65 -16.78 -75.81
N VAL A 28 37.70 -16.03 -76.18
CA VAL A 28 38.83 -15.58 -75.35
C VAL A 28 38.39 -14.81 -74.09
N ILE A 29 38.58 -15.41 -72.91
CA ILE A 29 38.63 -14.69 -71.62
C ILE A 29 39.77 -15.31 -70.81
N ASN A 30 40.84 -14.54 -70.59
CA ASN A 30 42.03 -14.95 -69.81
C ASN A 30 41.63 -15.50 -68.43
N GLY A 31 42.33 -16.55 -67.97
CA GLY A 31 42.03 -17.27 -66.72
C GLY A 31 41.95 -16.38 -65.47
N THR A 32 42.66 -15.26 -65.45
CA THR A 32 42.60 -14.22 -64.41
C THR A 32 41.26 -13.48 -64.37
N SER A 33 40.62 -13.21 -65.51
CA SER A 33 39.32 -12.53 -65.56
C SER A 33 38.17 -13.44 -65.13
N LYS A 34 38.26 -14.76 -65.37
CA LYS A 34 37.29 -15.73 -64.84
C LYS A 34 37.38 -15.86 -63.32
N GLN A 35 38.58 -15.92 -62.75
CA GLN A 35 38.78 -15.96 -61.29
C GLN A 35 38.28 -14.68 -60.60
N LEU A 36 38.54 -13.50 -61.17
CA LEU A 36 38.03 -12.22 -60.65
C LEU A 36 36.51 -12.15 -60.66
N LEU A 37 35.85 -12.62 -61.73
CA LEU A 37 34.40 -12.62 -61.84
C LEU A 37 33.75 -13.62 -60.85
N THR A 38 34.33 -14.82 -60.69
CA THR A 38 33.85 -15.80 -59.72
C THR A 38 34.03 -15.30 -58.28
N THR A 39 35.15 -14.65 -57.97
CA THR A 39 35.40 -14.06 -56.64
C THR A 39 34.44 -12.90 -56.37
N ALA A 40 34.19 -12.03 -57.35
CA ALA A 40 33.23 -10.93 -57.22
C ALA A 40 31.80 -11.43 -56.98
N ILE A 41 31.36 -12.48 -57.70
CA ILE A 41 30.03 -13.08 -57.50
C ILE A 41 29.93 -13.71 -56.11
N ILE A 42 30.94 -14.45 -55.65
CA ILE A 42 30.95 -15.04 -54.29
C ILE A 42 30.88 -13.94 -53.22
N CYS A 43 31.68 -12.87 -53.35
CA CYS A 43 31.64 -11.74 -52.43
C CYS A 43 30.27 -11.03 -52.44
N LEU A 44 29.66 -10.80 -53.61
CA LEU A 44 28.33 -10.21 -53.73
C LEU A 44 27.24 -11.12 -53.13
N THR A 45 27.34 -12.43 -53.32
CA THR A 45 26.37 -13.39 -52.75
C THR A 45 26.50 -13.45 -51.23
N PHE A 46 27.72 -13.46 -50.70
CA PHE A 46 28.00 -13.42 -49.26
C PHE A 46 27.60 -12.10 -48.60
N PHE A 47 27.81 -10.96 -49.28
CA PHE A 47 27.33 -9.65 -48.82
C PHE A 47 25.80 -9.58 -48.83
N CYS A 48 25.15 -10.12 -49.87
CA CYS A 48 23.70 -10.13 -49.97
C CYS A 48 23.07 -11.05 -48.91
N GLU A 49 23.62 -12.24 -48.69
CA GLU A 49 23.19 -13.17 -47.63
C GLU A 49 23.39 -12.58 -46.22
N ASN A 50 24.53 -11.94 -45.95
CA ASN A 50 24.75 -11.26 -44.67
C ASN A 50 23.84 -10.04 -44.49
N SER A 51 23.57 -9.28 -45.56
CA SER A 51 22.65 -8.13 -45.52
C SER A 51 21.20 -8.58 -45.33
N ILE A 52 20.78 -9.68 -45.94
CA ILE A 52 19.45 -10.30 -45.74
C ILE A 52 19.35 -10.90 -44.32
N ALA A 53 20.42 -11.52 -43.80
CA ALA A 53 20.46 -12.07 -42.44
C ALA A 53 20.48 -10.97 -41.35
N GLN A 54 21.16 -9.85 -41.60
CA GLN A 54 21.12 -8.67 -40.74
C GLN A 54 19.75 -7.97 -40.83
N GLY A 55 19.20 -7.84 -42.03
CA GLY A 55 17.86 -7.32 -42.27
C GLY A 55 16.78 -8.16 -41.60
N SER A 56 16.87 -9.50 -41.67
CA SER A 56 15.94 -10.41 -41.00
C SER A 56 16.09 -10.39 -39.48
N LYS A 57 17.32 -10.33 -38.95
CA LYS A 57 17.55 -10.11 -37.51
C LYS A 57 16.95 -8.79 -37.04
N LEU A 58 17.20 -7.69 -37.77
CA LEU A 58 16.64 -6.37 -37.44
C LEU A 58 15.11 -6.38 -37.50
N ILE A 59 14.51 -7.02 -38.50
CA ILE A 59 13.05 -7.18 -38.63
C ILE A 59 12.51 -8.02 -37.47
N MET A 60 13.15 -9.13 -37.11
CA MET A 60 12.72 -9.96 -35.98
C MET A 60 12.88 -9.23 -34.64
N THR A 61 13.94 -8.44 -34.45
CA THR A 61 14.12 -7.60 -33.25
C THR A 61 13.04 -6.53 -33.18
N LYS A 62 12.80 -5.77 -34.26
CA LYS A 62 11.74 -4.75 -34.32
C LYS A 62 10.34 -5.36 -34.13
N PHE A 63 10.09 -6.54 -34.69
CA PHE A 63 8.84 -7.26 -34.52
C PHE A 63 8.67 -7.75 -33.08
N GLY A 64 9.73 -8.24 -32.45
CA GLY A 64 9.76 -8.60 -31.02
C GLY A 64 9.52 -7.39 -30.10
N GLU A 65 10.14 -6.25 -30.40
CA GLU A 65 9.91 -4.98 -29.70
C GLU A 65 8.46 -4.53 -29.84
N LEU A 66 7.88 -4.60 -31.04
CA LEU A 66 6.49 -4.25 -31.30
C LEU A 66 5.55 -5.15 -30.49
N ILE A 67 5.73 -6.47 -30.52
CA ILE A 67 4.94 -7.41 -29.72
C ILE A 67 5.06 -7.09 -28.22
N SER A 68 6.27 -6.83 -27.73
CA SER A 68 6.50 -6.49 -26.33
C SER A 68 5.78 -5.20 -25.92
N ILE A 69 5.81 -4.17 -26.77
CA ILE A 69 5.08 -2.92 -26.55
C ILE A 69 3.57 -3.17 -26.56
N THR A 70 3.05 -3.91 -27.53
CA THR A 70 1.63 -4.24 -27.61
C THR A 70 1.16 -4.99 -26.36
N LEU A 71 1.88 -6.02 -25.92
CA LEU A 71 1.55 -6.77 -24.71
C LEU A 71 1.54 -5.88 -23.46
N ARG A 72 2.52 -5.00 -23.30
CA ARG A 72 2.57 -4.04 -22.18
C ARG A 72 1.39 -3.06 -22.20
N LEU A 73 1.03 -2.54 -23.38
CA LEU A 73 -0.12 -1.64 -23.51
C LEU A 73 -1.45 -2.36 -23.24
N THR A 74 -1.59 -3.61 -23.69
CA THR A 74 -2.76 -4.44 -23.40
C THR A 74 -2.88 -4.72 -21.91
N GLU A 75 -1.79 -5.12 -21.25
CA GLU A 75 -1.74 -5.34 -19.81
C GLU A 75 -2.11 -4.07 -19.04
N LEU A 76 -1.49 -2.93 -19.39
CA LEU A 76 -1.81 -1.63 -18.77
C LEU A 76 -3.28 -1.27 -18.95
N SER A 77 -3.85 -1.52 -20.13
CA SER A 77 -5.26 -1.22 -20.41
C SER A 77 -6.19 -2.08 -19.56
N ILE A 78 -5.90 -3.39 -19.42
CA ILE A 78 -6.66 -4.30 -18.56
C ILE A 78 -6.53 -3.88 -17.10
N SER A 79 -5.31 -3.61 -16.64
CA SER A 79 -5.02 -3.17 -15.27
C SER A 79 -5.76 -1.87 -14.95
N ALA A 80 -5.70 -0.87 -15.83
CA ALA A 80 -6.41 0.39 -15.67
C ALA A 80 -7.92 0.19 -15.63
N PHE A 81 -8.48 -0.62 -16.54
CA PHE A 81 -9.90 -0.94 -16.56
C PHE A 81 -10.35 -1.57 -15.23
N VAL A 82 -9.66 -2.61 -14.76
CA VAL A 82 -10.00 -3.29 -13.50
C VAL A 82 -9.95 -2.34 -12.30
N HIS A 83 -8.91 -1.50 -12.19
CA HIS A 83 -8.78 -0.56 -11.07
C HIS A 83 -9.86 0.54 -11.12
N ILE A 84 -10.13 1.12 -12.30
CA ILE A 84 -11.16 2.16 -12.47
C ILE A 84 -12.55 1.59 -12.19
N THR A 85 -12.87 0.40 -12.72
CA THR A 85 -14.15 -0.26 -12.46
C THR A 85 -14.32 -0.58 -10.98
N TYR A 86 -13.27 -1.05 -10.30
CA TYR A 86 -13.34 -1.31 -8.86
C TYR A 86 -13.51 -0.03 -8.04
N ALA A 87 -12.75 1.04 -8.36
CA ALA A 87 -12.90 2.33 -7.69
C ALA A 87 -14.31 2.90 -7.88
N ALA A 88 -14.86 2.81 -9.09
CA ALA A 88 -16.23 3.21 -9.39
C ALA A 88 -17.26 2.35 -8.62
N SER A 89 -17.03 1.03 -8.51
CA SER A 89 -17.88 0.13 -7.74
C SER A 89 -17.90 0.49 -6.26
N ILE A 90 -16.74 0.72 -5.64
CA ILE A 90 -16.67 1.12 -4.22
C ILE A 90 -17.40 2.45 -4.02
N LEU A 91 -17.14 3.44 -4.88
CA LEU A 91 -17.77 4.75 -4.78
C LEU A 91 -19.29 4.64 -4.93
N PHE A 92 -19.76 3.85 -5.90
CA PHE A 92 -21.18 3.62 -6.10
C PHE A 92 -21.82 2.91 -4.89
N SER A 93 -21.17 1.88 -4.35
CA SER A 93 -21.63 1.19 -3.15
C SER A 93 -21.72 2.12 -1.95
N ALA A 94 -20.72 2.97 -1.72
CA ALA A 94 -20.73 3.96 -0.64
C ALA A 94 -21.90 4.95 -0.79
N VAL A 95 -22.06 5.55 -1.97
CA VAL A 95 -23.16 6.49 -2.25
C VAL A 95 -24.52 5.80 -2.16
N ALA A 96 -24.64 4.56 -2.62
CA ALA A 96 -25.88 3.80 -2.54
C ALA A 96 -26.28 3.46 -1.09
N GLN A 97 -25.30 3.17 -0.21
CA GLN A 97 -25.55 2.98 1.22
C GLN A 97 -26.04 4.26 1.87
N ASP A 98 -25.41 5.41 1.57
CA ASP A 98 -25.83 6.71 2.07
C ASP A 98 -27.25 7.06 1.61
N ALA A 99 -27.56 6.83 0.32
CA ALA A 99 -28.88 7.09 -0.24
C ALA A 99 -29.96 6.18 0.36
N ARG A 100 -29.66 4.88 0.53
CA ARG A 100 -30.59 3.93 1.18
C ARG A 100 -30.90 4.37 2.60
N GLU A 101 -29.89 4.76 3.37
CA GLU A 101 -30.09 5.23 4.75
C GLU A 101 -30.87 6.54 4.80
N PHE A 102 -30.61 7.48 3.88
CA PHE A 102 -31.40 8.71 3.79
C PHE A 102 -32.90 8.43 3.54
N ILE A 103 -33.19 7.41 2.72
CA ILE A 103 -34.56 6.95 2.45
C ILE A 103 -35.16 6.24 3.66
N THR A 104 -34.45 5.30 4.29
CA THR A 104 -34.94 4.46 5.41
C THR A 104 -35.02 5.20 6.74
N SER A 105 -34.07 6.11 7.03
CA SER A 105 -34.09 6.98 8.22
C SER A 105 -35.26 7.98 8.22
N GLY A 106 -36.02 8.01 7.12
CA GLY A 106 -37.25 8.77 7.00
C GLY A 106 -37.00 10.26 7.17
N SER A 107 -35.85 10.80 6.78
CA SER A 107 -35.58 12.24 6.96
C SER A 107 -36.60 13.13 6.22
N ILE A 108 -37.28 12.60 5.19
CA ILE A 108 -38.43 13.27 4.53
C ILE A 108 -39.70 13.15 5.39
N VAL A 109 -39.94 12.00 6.03
CA VAL A 109 -41.11 11.78 6.92
C VAL A 109 -40.93 12.53 8.24
N LYS A 110 -39.79 12.41 8.92
CA LYS A 110 -39.43 13.16 10.14
C LYS A 110 -39.45 14.67 9.92
N CYS A 111 -39.06 15.21 8.76
CA CYS A 111 -39.13 16.65 8.54
C CYS A 111 -40.60 17.15 8.41
N ALA A 112 -41.49 16.34 7.85
CA ALA A 112 -42.93 16.62 7.85
C ALA A 112 -43.58 16.39 9.22
N THR A 113 -43.22 15.31 9.92
CA THR A 113 -43.78 14.96 11.24
C THR A 113 -43.24 15.85 12.35
N LEU A 114 -41.97 16.25 12.38
CA LEU A 114 -41.44 17.24 13.35
C LEU A 114 -42.03 18.63 13.11
N LYS A 115 -42.34 19.00 11.87
CA LYS A 115 -43.00 20.27 11.56
C LYS A 115 -44.48 20.25 11.93
N ALA A 116 -45.16 19.11 11.74
CA ALA A 116 -46.52 18.88 12.24
C ALA A 116 -46.59 18.78 13.78
N PHE A 117 -45.60 18.14 14.41
CA PHE A 117 -45.50 17.95 15.85
C PHE A 117 -45.09 19.26 16.57
N LYS A 118 -44.18 20.06 15.99
CA LYS A 118 -43.89 21.43 16.48
C LYS A 118 -45.09 22.36 16.37
N ASN A 119 -45.86 22.28 15.28
CA ASN A 119 -47.09 23.05 15.12
C ASN A 119 -48.23 22.59 16.06
N ALA A 120 -48.22 21.32 16.50
CA ALA A 120 -49.16 20.80 17.48
C ALA A 120 -48.74 21.10 18.94
N ILE A 121 -47.44 21.18 19.21
CA ILE A 121 -46.90 21.53 20.54
C ILE A 121 -47.01 23.02 20.83
N SER A 122 -46.96 23.89 19.81
CA SER A 122 -47.18 25.34 19.97
C SER A 122 -48.61 25.72 20.39
N THR A 123 -49.55 24.77 20.36
CA THR A 123 -50.96 24.98 20.72
C THR A 123 -51.36 24.38 22.07
N GLN A 124 -50.47 23.71 22.80
CA GLN A 124 -50.84 22.98 24.03
C GLN A 124 -49.94 23.15 25.26
N THR A 125 -49.05 24.16 25.31
CA THR A 125 -48.22 24.35 26.51
C THR A 125 -48.33 25.75 27.10
N SER A 126 -49.49 26.02 27.70
CA SER A 126 -49.64 26.90 28.86
C SER A 126 -50.28 26.08 29.98
N ALA A 127 -49.46 25.38 30.77
CA ALA A 127 -49.73 25.07 32.18
C ALA A 127 -48.69 24.10 32.75
N ASN A 128 -48.11 24.56 33.86
CA ASN A 128 -47.64 23.82 35.03
C ASN A 128 -46.24 23.22 35.06
N ALA A 129 -45.64 23.56 36.21
CA ALA A 129 -44.30 23.33 36.67
C ALA A 129 -44.21 22.11 37.59
N ASP A 130 -42.95 21.77 37.85
CA ASP A 130 -42.38 21.26 39.09
C ASP A 130 -42.40 19.75 39.37
N SER A 131 -41.20 19.16 39.42
CA SER A 131 -40.68 18.45 40.60
C SER A 131 -39.28 17.85 40.35
N GLN A 132 -38.47 17.93 41.39
CA GLN A 132 -37.06 17.56 41.53
C GLN A 132 -36.82 16.04 41.59
N SER A 133 -35.58 15.62 41.31
CA SER A 133 -34.90 14.62 42.16
C SER A 133 -33.37 14.76 42.11
N GLU A 134 -32.78 14.89 43.29
CA GLU A 134 -31.34 14.88 43.58
C GLU A 134 -30.76 13.47 43.40
N ILE A 135 -29.56 13.39 42.83
CA ILE A 135 -28.71 12.20 42.86
C ILE A 135 -27.79 12.35 44.07
N THR A 136 -27.87 11.41 45.00
CA THR A 136 -27.10 11.41 46.25
C THR A 136 -25.64 11.06 46.01
N LEU A 137 -24.77 11.79 46.69
CA LEU A 137 -23.29 11.75 46.64
C LEU A 137 -22.67 10.44 47.20
N GLU A 138 -23.47 9.39 47.40
CA GLU A 138 -23.07 8.11 48.00
C GLU A 138 -22.91 6.98 46.96
N GLU A 139 -23.47 7.14 45.75
CA GLU A 139 -23.20 6.24 44.61
C GLU A 139 -21.91 6.62 43.85
N ALA A 140 -21.38 7.84 44.09
CA ALA A 140 -20.13 8.32 43.51
C ALA A 140 -18.87 7.85 44.27
N VAL A 141 -19.02 7.38 45.51
CA VAL A 141 -17.89 7.07 46.41
C VAL A 141 -17.57 5.57 46.47
N GLN A 142 -18.42 4.71 45.90
CA GLN A 142 -18.21 3.26 45.87
C GLN A 142 -17.54 2.75 44.57
N ALA A 143 -17.19 3.65 43.63
CA ALA A 143 -16.42 3.36 42.42
C ALA A 143 -14.89 3.56 42.59
N THR A 144 -14.41 3.89 43.79
CA THR A 144 -13.03 4.36 44.04
C THR A 144 -12.15 3.40 44.87
N SER A 145 -12.31 2.07 44.77
CA SER A 145 -11.41 1.14 45.48
C SER A 145 -10.99 -0.13 44.74
N THR A 146 -10.78 -0.02 43.43
CA THR A 146 -9.92 -0.96 42.69
C THR A 146 -8.95 -0.17 41.84
N ILE A 147 -7.67 -0.15 42.21
CA ILE A 147 -6.59 0.29 41.33
C ILE A 147 -6.51 -0.75 40.22
N VAL A 148 -7.23 -0.49 39.12
CA VAL A 148 -7.17 -1.26 37.88
C VAL A 148 -6.05 -0.64 37.04
N ASP A 149 -5.13 -1.48 36.55
CA ASP A 149 -4.08 -1.10 35.59
C ASP A 149 -4.63 -0.15 34.51
N GLY A 150 -4.10 1.07 34.41
CA GLY A 150 -4.45 2.04 33.36
C GLY A 150 -4.20 1.55 31.93
N HIS A 151 -3.53 0.39 31.76
CA HIS A 151 -3.30 -0.26 30.48
C HIS A 151 -4.48 -1.11 29.97
N GLY A 152 -5.43 -1.52 30.81
CA GLY A 152 -6.60 -2.30 30.36
C GLY A 152 -7.49 -1.54 29.36
N ASP A 153 -7.53 -0.22 29.49
CA ASP A 153 -8.41 0.69 28.74
C ASP A 153 -7.69 1.49 27.65
N ALA A 154 -6.43 1.16 27.33
CA ALA A 154 -5.65 1.81 26.27
C ALA A 154 -6.40 1.78 24.93
N PRO A 155 -6.57 2.90 24.20
CA PRO A 155 -7.33 2.89 22.96
C PRO A 155 -6.65 2.04 21.89
N ILE A 156 -7.46 1.42 21.03
CA ILE A 156 -6.99 0.72 19.83
C ILE A 156 -7.12 1.68 18.65
N VAL A 157 -6.02 1.94 17.96
CA VAL A 157 -5.96 2.86 16.81
C VAL A 157 -5.80 2.05 15.53
N LEU A 158 -6.80 2.10 14.65
CA LEU A 158 -6.83 1.37 13.39
C LEU A 158 -6.20 2.20 12.25
N VAL A 159 -4.98 1.85 11.83
CA VAL A 159 -4.22 2.64 10.85
C VAL A 159 -4.25 1.99 9.46
N HIS A 160 -4.95 2.62 8.52
CA HIS A 160 -5.19 2.07 7.18
C HIS A 160 -3.94 2.08 6.29
N GLY A 161 -4.00 1.40 5.14
CA GLY A 161 -2.94 1.33 4.15
C GLY A 161 -3.01 2.41 3.06
N ILE A 162 -2.42 2.10 1.91
CA ILE A 162 -2.64 2.85 0.66
C ILE A 162 -4.12 2.75 0.25
N PHE A 163 -4.68 3.84 -0.29
CA PHE A 163 -6.10 3.97 -0.64
C PHE A 163 -7.11 3.79 0.49
N GLY A 164 -6.65 3.62 1.74
CA GLY A 164 -7.54 3.56 2.90
C GLY A 164 -8.15 4.91 3.26
N PHE A 165 -9.05 4.89 4.23
CA PHE A 165 -9.75 6.08 4.70
C PHE A 165 -10.21 5.89 6.14
N GLY A 166 -10.32 7.00 6.87
CA GLY A 166 -10.75 7.00 8.26
C GLY A 166 -12.27 7.02 8.44
N LYS A 167 -12.70 7.05 9.70
CA LYS A 167 -14.13 7.13 10.05
C LYS A 167 -14.75 8.42 9.52
N GLY A 168 -15.94 8.31 8.92
CA GLY A 168 -16.68 9.45 8.36
C GLY A 168 -16.27 9.83 6.93
N LYS A 169 -15.34 9.09 6.32
CA LYS A 169 -15.05 9.16 4.88
C LYS A 169 -15.78 8.06 4.12
N MET A 170 -16.05 8.31 2.83
CA MET A 170 -16.80 7.39 1.97
C MET A 170 -18.18 7.03 2.54
N GLY A 171 -18.85 8.02 3.13
CA GLY A 171 -20.19 7.84 3.68
C GLY A 171 -20.19 6.88 4.87
N ARG A 172 -21.09 5.89 4.81
CA ARG A 172 -21.18 4.80 5.80
C ARG A 172 -20.28 3.60 5.51
N LEU A 173 -19.59 3.57 4.38
CA LEU A 173 -18.68 2.48 4.07
C LEU A 173 -17.52 2.50 5.07
N SER A 174 -17.16 1.33 5.61
CA SER A 174 -16.02 1.20 6.51
C SER A 174 -14.86 0.49 5.80
N TYR A 175 -13.68 1.11 5.83
CA TYR A 175 -12.44 0.46 5.40
C TYR A 175 -12.17 -0.81 6.20
N TRP A 176 -12.44 -0.75 7.50
CA TRP A 176 -12.24 -1.84 8.46
C TRP A 176 -13.45 -2.75 8.59
N ALA A 177 -14.46 -2.58 7.74
CA ALA A 177 -15.68 -3.37 7.66
C ALA A 177 -16.39 -3.62 9.00
N GLY A 178 -16.37 -2.62 9.89
CA GLY A 178 -17.02 -2.66 11.20
C GLY A 178 -16.18 -3.31 12.30
N ALA A 179 -14.88 -3.58 12.07
CA ALA A 179 -13.98 -3.98 13.17
C ALA A 179 -13.93 -2.90 14.26
N GLU A 180 -14.08 -1.64 13.89
CA GLU A 180 -14.14 -0.49 14.82
C GLU A 180 -15.34 -0.50 15.77
N GLU A 181 -16.34 -1.35 15.54
CA GLU A 181 -17.52 -1.51 16.40
C GLU A 181 -17.36 -2.66 17.42
N LYS A 182 -16.25 -3.43 17.34
CA LYS A 182 -16.01 -4.61 18.20
C LYS A 182 -15.46 -4.29 19.58
N ASP A 183 -15.06 -3.04 19.83
CA ASP A 183 -14.53 -2.58 21.11
C ASP A 183 -14.98 -1.13 21.35
N VAL A 184 -15.09 -0.74 22.62
CA VAL A 184 -15.62 0.56 23.04
C VAL A 184 -14.67 1.71 22.71
N ARG A 185 -13.35 1.48 22.74
CA ARG A 185 -12.33 2.55 22.65
C ARG A 185 -11.46 2.37 21.41
N VAL A 186 -12.09 2.41 20.23
CA VAL A 186 -11.42 2.32 18.92
C VAL A 186 -11.39 3.66 18.20
N LEU A 187 -10.20 4.07 17.77
CA LEU A 187 -9.96 5.27 16.97
C LEU A 187 -9.59 4.88 15.53
N VAL A 188 -10.12 5.59 14.55
CA VAL A 188 -9.91 5.29 13.12
C VAL A 188 -9.50 6.57 12.39
N PRO A 189 -8.20 6.94 12.43
CA PRO A 189 -7.69 8.15 11.79
C PRO A 189 -7.93 8.16 10.28
N ASP A 190 -8.20 9.35 9.73
CA ASP A 190 -8.21 9.62 8.30
C ASP A 190 -6.90 10.29 7.88
N LEU A 191 -5.94 9.47 7.43
CA LEU A 191 -4.62 9.91 6.99
C LEU A 191 -4.59 10.00 5.46
N GLY A 192 -3.65 10.76 4.89
CA GLY A 192 -3.46 10.82 3.45
C GLY A 192 -3.20 9.43 2.84
N PRO A 193 -4.11 8.87 2.01
CA PRO A 193 -3.93 7.50 1.49
C PRO A 193 -2.75 7.36 0.52
N LEU A 194 -2.29 8.47 -0.08
CA LEU A 194 -1.20 8.48 -1.06
C LEU A 194 0.02 9.31 -0.64
N THR A 195 -0.04 10.01 0.49
CA THR A 195 1.10 10.77 1.03
C THR A 195 2.18 9.83 1.53
N SER A 196 3.40 10.35 1.71
CA SER A 196 4.53 9.55 2.18
C SER A 196 4.29 8.97 3.57
N ILE A 197 5.00 7.90 3.91
CA ILE A 197 4.90 7.27 5.23
C ILE A 197 5.32 8.26 6.33
N HIS A 198 6.31 9.12 6.04
CA HIS A 198 6.72 10.22 6.91
C HIS A 198 5.55 11.15 7.23
N ASP A 199 4.87 11.68 6.20
CA ASP A 199 3.79 12.65 6.40
C ASP A 199 2.59 12.04 7.12
N ARG A 200 2.27 10.79 6.80
CA ARG A 200 1.22 10.04 7.49
C ARG A 200 1.56 9.80 8.97
N ALA A 201 2.83 9.61 9.31
CA ALA A 201 3.26 9.46 10.70
C ALA A 201 3.08 10.79 11.46
N ARG A 202 3.39 11.92 10.82
CA ARG A 202 3.14 13.26 11.37
C ARG A 202 1.64 13.51 11.56
N GLU A 203 0.83 13.24 10.55
CA GLU A 203 -0.64 13.37 10.64
C GLU A 203 -1.22 12.50 11.76
N LEU A 204 -0.73 11.27 11.92
CA LEU A 204 -1.19 10.36 12.98
C LEU A 204 -0.85 10.86 14.38
N PHE A 205 0.33 11.45 14.58
CA PHE A 205 0.69 12.05 15.86
C PHE A 205 -0.29 13.16 16.26
N TYR A 206 -0.54 14.12 15.37
CA TYR A 206 -1.42 15.26 15.65
C TYR A 206 -2.90 14.88 15.66
N PHE A 207 -3.31 13.80 14.97
CA PHE A 207 -4.64 13.23 15.15
C PHE A 207 -4.87 12.77 16.60
N LEU A 208 -3.87 12.11 17.21
CA LEU A 208 -3.98 11.66 18.60
C LEU A 208 -3.79 12.82 19.58
N LYS A 209 -2.69 13.58 19.46
CA LYS A 209 -2.29 14.57 20.45
C LYS A 209 -3.03 15.91 20.31
N GLY A 210 -3.57 16.22 19.14
CA GLY A 210 -4.13 17.52 18.80
C GLY A 210 -3.07 18.52 18.36
N GLY A 211 -3.50 19.62 17.76
CA GLY A 211 -2.64 20.69 17.25
C GLY A 211 -2.52 20.73 15.73
N ARG A 212 -1.68 21.65 15.25
CA ARG A 212 -1.43 21.82 13.81
C ARG A 212 -0.38 20.83 13.35
N VAL A 213 -0.68 20.05 12.32
CA VAL A 213 0.27 19.11 11.74
C VAL A 213 1.54 19.86 11.32
N ASP A 214 2.68 19.44 11.86
CA ASP A 214 4.01 19.90 11.47
C ASP A 214 4.75 18.74 10.80
N TYR A 215 5.03 18.89 9.50
CA TYR A 215 5.80 17.92 8.73
C TYR A 215 7.32 18.08 8.96
N GLY A 216 7.75 19.06 9.73
CA GLY A 216 9.15 19.32 10.02
C GLY A 216 9.82 20.19 8.96
N LEU A 217 10.60 21.17 9.42
CA LEU A 217 11.22 22.18 8.57
C LEU A 217 12.14 21.57 7.49
N GLU A 218 13.02 20.64 7.87
CA GLU A 218 13.98 20.03 6.95
C GLU A 218 13.28 19.18 5.87
N HIS A 219 12.30 18.37 6.28
CA HIS A 219 11.52 17.51 5.37
C HIS A 219 10.76 18.36 4.35
N SER A 220 10.01 19.36 4.81
CA SER A 220 9.24 20.24 3.95
C SER A 220 10.10 21.08 3.01
N HIS A 221 11.26 21.55 3.45
CA HIS A 221 12.22 22.22 2.58
C HIS A 221 12.80 21.27 1.52
N LYS A 222 13.17 20.06 1.91
CA LYS A 222 13.74 19.04 1.02
C LYS A 222 12.76 18.61 -0.08
N PHE A 223 11.50 18.41 0.27
CA PHE A 223 10.48 17.89 -0.65
C PHE A 223 9.58 18.96 -1.25
N GLY A 224 9.76 20.22 -0.87
CA GLY A 224 9.15 21.37 -1.52
C GLY A 224 7.65 21.49 -1.28
N HIS A 225 7.20 21.32 -0.03
CA HIS A 225 5.80 21.48 0.36
C HIS A 225 5.67 22.31 1.65
N CYS A 226 4.45 22.68 2.02
CA CYS A 226 4.19 23.44 3.24
C CYS A 226 4.60 22.63 4.48
N ARG A 227 5.31 23.30 5.41
CA ARG A 227 5.66 22.74 6.72
C ARG A 227 4.44 22.38 7.56
N TYR A 228 3.41 23.21 7.49
CA TYR A 228 2.22 23.03 8.30
C TYR A 228 1.04 22.51 7.48
N GLY A 229 0.36 21.50 8.01
CA GLY A 229 -0.85 20.91 7.44
C GLY A 229 -2.13 21.37 8.14
N ARG A 230 -3.09 20.44 8.20
CA ARG A 230 -4.39 20.65 8.84
C ARG A 230 -4.26 20.88 10.35
N LEU A 231 -5.25 21.55 10.92
CA LEU A 231 -5.37 21.77 12.36
C LEU A 231 -6.34 20.75 12.94
N TYR A 232 -5.89 20.00 13.95
CA TYR A 232 -6.75 19.24 14.85
C TYR A 232 -7.02 20.12 16.08
N GLU A 233 -8.24 20.65 16.20
CA GLU A 233 -8.59 21.56 17.31
C GLU A 233 -8.46 20.88 18.67
N SER A 234 -8.83 19.60 18.73
CA SER A 234 -8.61 18.70 19.87
C SER A 234 -7.99 17.40 19.39
N GLY A 235 -7.19 16.80 20.26
CA GLY A 235 -6.64 15.47 20.02
C GLY A 235 -7.70 14.40 20.27
N ASN A 236 -7.71 13.35 19.46
CA ASN A 236 -8.56 12.19 19.72
C ASN A 236 -8.11 11.40 20.97
N TYR A 237 -6.91 11.66 21.47
CA TYR A 237 -6.37 11.13 22.71
C TYR A 237 -5.31 12.06 23.31
N GLU A 238 -5.72 13.22 23.84
CA GLU A 238 -4.79 14.28 24.30
C GLU A 238 -3.89 13.86 25.46
N GLU A 239 -4.36 12.96 26.32
CA GLU A 239 -3.59 12.38 27.43
C GLU A 239 -2.51 11.40 26.98
N TRP A 240 -2.41 11.09 25.68
CA TRP A 240 -1.45 10.13 25.14
C TRP A 240 -0.02 10.44 25.60
N ASP A 241 0.55 9.49 26.34
CA ASP A 241 1.92 9.47 26.83
C ASP A 241 2.37 8.03 27.17
N GLU A 242 3.49 7.86 27.88
CA GLU A 242 4.02 6.55 28.29
C GLU A 242 3.18 5.83 29.35
N HIS A 243 2.43 6.58 30.17
CA HIS A 243 1.51 6.08 31.19
C HIS A 243 0.11 5.81 30.62
N HIS A 244 -0.23 6.51 29.53
CA HIS A 244 -1.44 6.39 28.74
C HIS A 244 -1.10 5.94 27.31
N PRO A 245 -0.49 4.75 27.12
CA PRO A 245 -0.03 4.33 25.79
C PRO A 245 -1.19 3.81 24.93
N VAL A 246 -0.93 3.58 23.65
CA VAL A 246 -1.94 3.09 22.69
C VAL A 246 -1.56 1.77 22.04
N HIS A 247 -2.58 1.01 21.65
CA HIS A 247 -2.43 -0.14 20.77
C HIS A 247 -2.67 0.28 19.32
N PHE A 248 -1.76 -0.07 18.41
CA PHE A 248 -1.99 0.11 16.98
C PHE A 248 -2.36 -1.22 16.32
N VAL A 249 -3.42 -1.21 15.51
CA VAL A 249 -3.74 -2.30 14.59
C VAL A 249 -3.69 -1.72 13.18
N CYS A 250 -2.73 -2.17 12.40
CA CYS A 250 -2.35 -1.55 11.14
C CYS A 250 -2.60 -2.50 10.00
N HIS A 251 -3.09 -1.97 8.87
CA HIS A 251 -3.19 -2.73 7.64
C HIS A 251 -2.20 -2.18 6.60
N SER A 252 -1.51 -3.08 5.89
CA SER A 252 -0.65 -2.69 4.76
C SER A 252 0.39 -1.64 5.17
N THR A 253 0.46 -0.53 4.43
CA THR A 253 1.42 0.56 4.67
C THR A 253 1.24 1.25 6.03
N GLY A 254 0.07 1.15 6.66
CA GLY A 254 -0.18 1.69 7.99
C GLY A 254 0.78 1.12 9.04
N THR A 255 1.29 -0.09 8.82
CA THR A 255 2.27 -0.72 9.70
C THR A 255 3.58 0.08 9.73
N GLN A 256 4.06 0.51 8.57
CA GLN A 256 5.26 1.32 8.46
C GLN A 256 5.04 2.73 9.00
N VAL A 257 3.83 3.29 8.82
CA VAL A 257 3.46 4.60 9.40
C VAL A 257 3.67 4.57 10.91
N VAL A 258 3.17 3.54 11.58
CA VAL A 258 3.32 3.42 13.04
C VAL A 258 4.75 3.13 13.46
N ARG A 259 5.51 2.31 12.70
CA ARG A 259 6.93 2.09 13.00
C ARG A 259 7.75 3.38 12.90
N ILE A 260 7.53 4.18 11.86
CA ILE A 260 8.18 5.48 11.70
C ILE A 260 7.74 6.45 12.79
N LEU A 261 6.44 6.51 13.11
CA LEU A 261 5.92 7.32 14.22
C LEU A 261 6.61 6.93 15.54
N GLN A 262 6.71 5.64 15.85
CA GLN A 262 7.35 5.18 17.07
C GLN A 262 8.84 5.57 17.13
N GLN A 263 9.57 5.44 16.02
CA GLN A 263 10.94 5.92 15.95
C GLN A 263 11.04 7.44 16.11
N MET A 264 10.14 8.21 15.51
CA MET A 264 10.08 9.67 15.67
C MET A 264 9.82 10.09 17.12
N LEU A 265 9.01 9.33 17.85
CA LEU A 265 8.77 9.55 19.28
C LEU A 265 10.05 9.29 20.08
N ALA A 266 10.75 8.18 19.82
CA ALA A 266 12.03 7.88 20.47
C ALA A 266 13.13 8.91 20.17
N ASP A 267 13.16 9.38 18.92
CA ASP A 267 14.12 10.36 18.42
C ASP A 267 13.72 11.81 18.75
N LYS A 268 12.62 12.03 19.48
CA LYS A 268 12.14 13.34 19.91
C LYS A 268 11.93 14.33 18.74
N ARG A 269 11.29 13.86 17.67
CA ARG A 269 11.17 14.60 16.39
C ARG A 269 9.99 15.56 16.31
N PHE A 270 9.17 15.69 17.34
CA PHE A 270 7.97 16.53 17.36
C PHE A 270 8.23 17.84 18.10
N GLU A 271 8.27 18.95 17.37
CA GLU A 271 8.58 20.28 17.93
C GLU A 271 7.54 20.68 18.98
N GLY A 272 8.02 21.09 20.16
CA GLY A 272 7.21 21.40 21.34
C GLY A 272 6.87 20.20 22.24
N PHE A 273 7.29 18.98 21.86
CA PHE A 273 7.06 17.74 22.61
C PHE A 273 8.33 16.92 22.85
N GLU A 274 9.51 17.49 22.59
CA GLU A 274 10.81 16.80 22.62
C GLU A 274 11.16 16.26 24.00
N GLU A 275 10.75 16.96 25.06
CA GLU A 275 11.09 16.55 26.43
C GLU A 275 10.25 15.36 26.93
N ILE A 276 9.08 15.14 26.34
CA ILE A 276 8.11 14.14 26.84
C ILE A 276 7.96 12.92 25.94
N THR A 277 8.29 13.03 24.65
CA THR A 277 8.08 11.95 23.67
C THR A 277 9.11 10.84 23.84
N ASN A 278 8.63 9.59 23.76
CA ASN A 278 9.47 8.40 23.75
C ASN A 278 8.73 7.20 23.10
N ALA A 279 9.46 6.12 22.79
CA ALA A 279 8.88 4.93 22.15
C ALA A 279 7.81 4.21 22.98
N ASP A 280 7.79 4.42 24.30
CA ASP A 280 6.90 3.73 25.22
C ASP A 280 5.49 4.31 25.19
N TRP A 281 5.23 5.37 24.45
CA TRP A 281 3.88 5.82 24.11
C TRP A 281 3.13 4.78 23.25
N VAL A 282 3.84 3.82 22.66
CA VAL A 282 3.29 2.70 21.89
C VAL A 282 3.35 1.41 22.70
N LEU A 283 2.18 0.92 23.12
CA LEU A 283 2.05 -0.31 23.89
C LEU A 283 2.18 -1.55 23.00
N SER A 284 1.48 -1.55 21.87
CA SER A 284 1.62 -2.61 20.87
C SER A 284 1.41 -2.14 19.44
N LEU A 285 1.93 -2.94 18.52
CA LEU A 285 1.79 -2.79 17.08
C LEU A 285 1.43 -4.14 16.48
N THR A 286 0.18 -4.27 16.04
CA THR A 286 -0.31 -5.42 15.29
C THR A 286 -0.39 -5.08 13.82
N SER A 287 0.33 -5.84 13.00
CA SER A 287 0.34 -5.72 11.55
C SER A 287 -0.57 -6.77 10.92
N LEU A 288 -1.51 -6.33 10.10
CA LEU A 288 -2.26 -7.15 9.17
C LEU A 288 -1.73 -6.85 7.76
N SER A 289 -1.10 -7.84 7.14
CA SER A 289 -0.54 -7.70 5.79
C SER A 289 0.42 -6.50 5.64
N GLY A 290 1.30 -6.24 6.60
CA GLY A 290 2.14 -5.03 6.61
C GLY A 290 3.27 -5.00 5.58
N VAL A 291 3.61 -3.82 5.08
CA VAL A 291 4.73 -3.63 4.12
C VAL A 291 6.06 -3.46 4.84
N LEU A 292 6.51 -4.44 5.62
CA LEU A 292 7.69 -4.28 6.47
C LEU A 292 9.01 -4.28 5.69
N ASN A 293 9.04 -4.90 4.51
CA ASN A 293 10.25 -5.03 3.68
C ASN A 293 10.09 -4.46 2.25
N GLY A 294 9.00 -3.75 1.96
CA GLY A 294 8.67 -3.28 0.60
C GLY A 294 7.91 -4.33 -0.21
N CYS A 295 7.65 -4.10 -1.50
CA CYS A 295 6.98 -5.08 -2.34
C CYS A 295 7.46 -5.06 -3.80
N THR A 296 7.36 -6.20 -4.49
CA THR A 296 7.68 -6.28 -5.93
C THR A 296 6.57 -5.70 -6.80
N ARG A 297 5.34 -5.65 -6.29
CA ARG A 297 4.19 -5.07 -6.99
C ARG A 297 4.44 -3.62 -7.43
N ILE A 298 5.13 -2.83 -6.63
CA ILE A 298 5.35 -1.42 -6.97
C ILE A 298 6.18 -1.26 -8.26
N TYR A 299 7.08 -2.19 -8.54
CA TYR A 299 7.85 -2.21 -9.78
C TYR A 299 6.96 -2.60 -10.98
N LEU A 300 6.07 -3.57 -10.80
CA LEU A 300 5.06 -3.95 -11.80
C LEU A 300 4.08 -2.81 -12.09
N ASP A 301 3.75 -2.02 -11.07
CA ASP A 301 2.83 -0.89 -11.18
C ASP A 301 3.50 0.38 -11.72
N GLY A 302 4.84 0.45 -11.74
CA GLY A 302 5.59 1.46 -12.50
C GLY A 302 6.66 2.25 -11.77
N ILE A 303 7.12 1.83 -10.58
CA ILE A 303 8.36 2.34 -10.00
C ILE A 303 9.56 1.69 -10.70
N ASN A 304 10.57 2.47 -11.04
CA ASN A 304 11.78 1.98 -11.70
C ASN A 304 12.59 1.12 -10.71
N PRO A 305 12.86 -0.16 -11.02
CA PRO A 305 13.68 -1.02 -10.17
C PRO A 305 15.16 -0.60 -10.12
N GLU A 306 15.65 0.25 -11.04
CA GLU A 306 17.05 0.73 -11.02
C GLU A 306 17.35 1.63 -9.82
N ASP A 307 16.40 2.49 -9.44
CA ASP A 307 16.57 3.43 -8.34
C ASP A 307 15.56 3.25 -7.21
N GLY A 308 14.48 2.49 -7.42
CA GLY A 308 13.44 2.22 -6.44
C GLY A 308 12.53 3.40 -6.11
N HIS A 309 12.59 4.50 -6.87
CA HIS A 309 11.84 5.72 -6.54
C HIS A 309 11.26 6.47 -7.75
N SER A 310 11.88 6.41 -8.92
CA SER A 310 11.38 7.14 -10.10
C SER A 310 10.22 6.39 -10.77
N LEU A 311 9.30 7.11 -11.41
CA LEU A 311 8.22 6.49 -12.19
C LEU A 311 8.67 6.20 -13.63
N THR A 312 8.36 5.01 -14.13
CA THR A 312 8.51 4.66 -15.56
C THR A 312 7.53 5.47 -16.42
N SER A 313 7.84 5.74 -17.69
CA SER A 313 7.02 6.62 -18.53
C SER A 313 5.61 6.11 -18.87
N ILE A 314 5.42 4.79 -18.97
CA ILE A 314 4.14 4.16 -19.33
C ILE A 314 3.84 3.08 -18.29
N SER A 315 2.93 3.38 -17.35
CA SER A 315 2.57 2.46 -16.27
C SER A 315 1.26 2.81 -15.57
N LEU A 316 0.78 1.92 -14.72
CA LEU A 316 -0.45 2.13 -13.95
C LEU A 316 -0.32 3.30 -12.97
N LEU A 317 0.84 3.44 -12.31
CA LEU A 317 1.11 4.56 -11.42
C LEU A 317 1.19 5.90 -12.14
N GLN A 318 1.58 5.93 -13.42
CA GLN A 318 1.51 7.17 -14.22
C GLN A 318 0.07 7.60 -14.48
N LEU A 319 -0.83 6.66 -14.77
CA LEU A 319 -2.26 6.96 -14.93
C LEU A 319 -2.86 7.46 -13.61
N LEU A 320 -2.54 6.79 -12.50
CA LEU A 320 -2.92 7.22 -11.16
C LEU A 320 -2.43 8.64 -10.88
N ARG A 321 -1.14 8.91 -11.13
CA ARG A 321 -0.54 10.22 -10.95
C ARG A 321 -1.32 11.31 -11.67
N ILE A 322 -1.58 11.12 -12.97
CA ILE A 322 -2.31 12.10 -13.78
C ILE A 322 -3.70 12.35 -13.18
N GLY A 323 -4.42 11.28 -12.82
CA GLY A 323 -5.73 11.38 -12.17
C GLY A 323 -5.69 12.15 -10.85
N VAL A 324 -4.72 11.85 -9.98
CA VAL A 324 -4.54 12.51 -8.67
C VAL A 324 -4.15 13.98 -8.83
N VAL A 325 -3.23 14.30 -9.75
CA VAL A 325 -2.84 15.70 -10.02
C VAL A 325 -4.05 16.51 -10.50
N ILE A 326 -4.86 15.96 -11.41
CA ILE A 326 -6.08 16.63 -11.88
C ILE A 326 -7.08 16.77 -10.73
N TYR A 327 -7.28 15.72 -9.93
CA TYR A 327 -8.19 15.73 -8.78
C TYR A 327 -7.82 16.83 -7.77
N GLU A 328 -6.55 16.87 -7.34
CA GLU A 328 -6.07 17.85 -6.37
C GLU A 328 -6.06 19.28 -6.93
N TRP A 329 -5.82 19.41 -8.24
CA TRP A 329 -5.92 20.70 -8.92
C TRP A 329 -7.36 21.21 -8.99
N LEU A 330 -8.34 20.36 -9.30
CA LEU A 330 -9.76 20.76 -9.34
C LEU A 330 -10.26 21.25 -7.96
N ASP A 331 -9.71 20.69 -6.88
CA ASP A 331 -9.93 21.13 -5.49
C ASP A 331 -11.43 21.29 -5.12
N ILE A 332 -12.24 20.30 -5.51
CA ILE A 332 -13.68 20.30 -5.28
C ILE A 332 -13.94 19.91 -3.82
N SER A 333 -14.31 20.89 -2.99
CA SER A 333 -14.39 20.69 -1.53
C SER A 333 -15.35 19.59 -1.09
N VAL A 334 -16.49 19.41 -1.78
CA VAL A 334 -17.44 18.31 -1.47
C VAL A 334 -16.78 16.95 -1.70
N LEU A 335 -16.05 16.81 -2.80
CA LEU A 335 -15.38 15.56 -3.16
C LEU A 335 -14.23 15.26 -2.20
N LYS A 336 -13.40 16.25 -1.85
CA LYS A 336 -12.30 16.09 -0.85
C LYS A 336 -12.83 15.78 0.56
N ARG A 337 -13.97 16.34 0.94
CA ARG A 337 -14.64 15.97 2.20
C ARG A 337 -15.11 14.52 2.17
N TYR A 338 -15.62 14.03 1.04
CA TYR A 338 -16.06 12.65 0.88
C TYR A 338 -14.89 11.65 0.88
N TYR A 339 -13.85 11.93 0.08
CA TYR A 339 -12.61 11.17 0.03
C TYR A 339 -11.51 12.01 -0.64
N GLY A 340 -10.44 12.35 0.07
CA GLY A 340 -9.30 13.13 -0.45
C GLY A 340 -7.98 12.37 -0.38
N PHE A 341 -7.02 12.65 -1.28
CA PHE A 341 -5.76 11.90 -1.35
C PHE A 341 -4.70 12.35 -0.33
N GLY A 342 -4.92 13.48 0.35
CA GLY A 342 -4.10 13.97 1.47
C GLY A 342 -3.01 14.98 1.08
N PHE A 343 -2.92 15.38 -0.19
CA PHE A 343 -1.87 16.30 -0.67
C PHE A 343 -2.16 17.79 -0.41
N ASP A 344 -2.94 18.12 0.62
CA ASP A 344 -3.31 19.51 0.91
C ASP A 344 -2.07 20.40 1.15
N HIS A 345 -1.03 19.85 1.76
CA HIS A 345 0.22 20.56 2.05
C HIS A 345 1.09 20.84 0.82
N PHE A 346 0.78 20.25 -0.35
CA PHE A 346 1.43 20.57 -1.63
C PHE A 346 0.73 21.71 -2.39
N ASP A 347 -0.41 22.20 -1.91
CA ASP A 347 -1.06 23.42 -2.43
C ASP A 347 -1.39 23.39 -3.94
N LEU A 348 -1.77 22.21 -4.45
CA LEU A 348 -1.99 21.99 -5.89
C LEU A 348 -3.26 22.64 -6.47
N SER A 349 -4.09 23.26 -5.64
CA SER A 349 -5.38 23.85 -6.03
C SER A 349 -5.27 24.81 -7.22
N TRP A 350 -6.24 24.76 -8.14
CA TRP A 350 -6.31 25.65 -9.30
C TRP A 350 -6.34 27.13 -8.91
N ARG A 351 -6.86 27.44 -7.71
CA ARG A 351 -6.88 28.81 -7.15
C ARG A 351 -5.47 29.32 -6.80
N LYS A 352 -4.54 28.40 -6.50
CA LYS A 352 -3.16 28.72 -6.12
C LYS A 352 -2.21 28.68 -7.31
N ILE A 353 -2.24 27.59 -8.09
CA ILE A 353 -1.21 27.35 -9.13
C ILE A 353 -1.72 27.58 -10.57
N GLY A 354 -3.04 27.72 -10.77
CA GLY A 354 -3.65 27.93 -12.09
C GLY A 354 -3.35 26.82 -13.12
N LEU A 355 -3.64 27.08 -14.39
CA LEU A 355 -3.42 26.11 -15.46
C LEU A 355 -1.92 25.87 -15.72
N ARG A 356 -1.08 26.90 -15.61
CA ARG A 356 0.38 26.77 -15.78
C ARG A 356 0.98 25.82 -14.74
N GLY A 357 0.56 25.93 -13.48
CA GLY A 357 0.98 25.01 -12.43
C GLY A 357 0.52 23.58 -12.68
N LEU A 358 -0.71 23.39 -13.18
CA LEU A 358 -1.17 22.06 -13.60
C LEU A 358 -0.25 21.45 -14.64
N VAL A 359 0.10 22.19 -15.70
CA VAL A 359 1.00 21.70 -16.75
C VAL A 359 2.36 21.32 -16.16
N LYS A 360 2.96 22.15 -15.29
CA LYS A 360 4.24 21.83 -14.63
C LYS A 360 4.17 20.56 -13.78
N SER A 361 3.11 20.39 -12.99
CA SER A 361 2.91 19.18 -12.19
C SER A 361 2.68 17.94 -13.06
N LEU A 362 1.99 18.08 -14.21
CA LEU A 362 1.82 16.99 -15.18
C LEU A 362 3.13 16.63 -15.88
N LEU A 363 4.00 17.61 -16.17
CA LEU A 363 5.33 17.43 -16.76
C LEU A 363 6.41 16.97 -15.76
N TYR A 364 6.04 16.64 -14.53
CA TYR A 364 6.96 16.13 -13.50
C TYR A 364 7.99 17.18 -13.01
N GLU A 365 7.67 18.47 -13.10
CA GLU A 365 8.54 19.55 -12.61
C GLU A 365 8.26 19.92 -11.14
N THR A 366 7.02 19.74 -10.68
CA THR A 366 6.56 20.18 -9.35
C THR A 366 5.57 19.21 -8.72
N GLY A 367 5.40 19.31 -7.40
CA GLY A 367 4.42 18.53 -6.63
C GLY A 367 4.95 17.19 -6.10
N PRO A 368 4.08 16.41 -5.43
CA PRO A 368 4.48 15.25 -4.62
C PRO A 368 5.20 14.17 -5.43
N PHE A 369 4.75 13.97 -6.67
CA PHE A 369 5.33 12.94 -7.53
C PHE A 369 6.73 13.31 -8.02
N ALA A 370 6.97 14.60 -8.29
CA ALA A 370 8.27 15.11 -8.74
C ALA A 370 9.29 15.14 -7.58
N SER A 371 8.85 15.53 -6.39
CA SER A 371 9.68 15.49 -5.17
C SER A 371 9.94 14.06 -4.67
N ARG A 372 9.14 13.10 -5.13
CA ARG A 372 9.13 11.68 -4.70
C ARG A 372 8.61 11.50 -3.26
N ASP A 373 7.96 12.51 -2.71
CA ASP A 373 7.36 12.49 -1.38
C ASP A 373 5.89 12.06 -1.46
N TRP A 374 5.72 10.78 -1.75
CA TRP A 374 4.42 10.11 -1.82
C TRP A 374 4.64 8.62 -1.59
N ILE A 375 3.56 7.87 -1.37
CA ILE A 375 3.65 6.50 -0.91
C ILE A 375 4.39 5.55 -1.87
N GLY A 376 4.37 5.80 -3.18
CA GLY A 376 4.92 4.87 -4.19
C GLY A 376 6.38 4.47 -3.93
N PRO A 377 7.32 5.44 -3.94
CA PRO A 377 8.72 5.22 -3.59
C PRO A 377 8.91 4.48 -2.26
N ASP A 378 8.11 4.80 -1.23
CA ASP A 378 8.25 4.21 0.10
C ASP A 378 7.93 2.70 0.14
N LEU A 379 7.18 2.19 -0.85
CA LEU A 379 6.84 0.76 -0.96
C LEU A 379 7.90 -0.06 -1.68
N SER A 380 8.94 0.57 -2.23
CA SER A 380 10.02 -0.16 -2.87
C SER A 380 10.86 -0.92 -1.83
N ILE A 381 11.42 -2.06 -2.24
CA ILE A 381 12.30 -2.87 -1.38
C ILE A 381 13.53 -2.04 -0.98
N HIS A 382 14.07 -1.25 -1.91
CA HIS A 382 15.17 -0.32 -1.66
C HIS A 382 14.87 0.65 -0.52
N SER A 383 13.71 1.32 -0.57
CA SER A 383 13.26 2.26 0.45
C SER A 383 13.05 1.57 1.79
N ALA A 384 12.39 0.41 1.79
CA ALA A 384 12.07 -0.32 3.01
C ALA A 384 13.34 -0.82 3.72
N VAL A 385 14.34 -1.32 2.97
CA VAL A 385 15.64 -1.72 3.53
C VAL A 385 16.35 -0.52 4.16
N LYS A 386 16.41 0.62 3.45
CA LYS A 386 17.02 1.85 3.98
C LYS A 386 16.25 2.41 5.17
N CYS A 387 14.94 2.26 5.20
CA CYS A 387 14.11 2.66 6.32
C CYS A 387 14.43 1.76 7.53
N ASN A 388 14.37 0.44 7.34
CA ASN A 388 14.62 -0.55 8.39
C ASN A 388 16.01 -0.45 9.01
N SER A 389 17.03 -0.01 8.27
CA SER A 389 18.37 0.18 8.85
C SER A 389 18.42 1.26 9.95
N ASN A 390 17.42 2.14 10.00
CA ASN A 390 17.32 3.22 11.00
C ASN A 390 16.16 3.01 11.98
N LEU A 391 15.32 2.00 11.77
CA LEU A 391 14.19 1.70 12.65
C LEU A 391 14.58 0.62 13.66
N GLN A 392 14.14 0.79 14.90
CA GLN A 392 14.37 -0.19 15.96
C GLN A 392 13.12 -1.04 16.24
N THR A 393 13.32 -2.12 16.99
CA THR A 393 12.24 -2.84 17.69
C THR A 393 12.42 -2.57 19.17
N PHE A 394 11.46 -1.86 19.75
CA PHE A 394 11.59 -1.31 21.09
C PHE A 394 11.26 -2.36 22.15
N PRO A 395 12.06 -2.47 23.22
CA PRO A 395 11.98 -3.57 24.19
C PRO A 395 10.65 -3.61 24.96
N ASN A 396 9.96 -2.48 25.11
CA ASN A 396 8.73 -2.35 25.91
C ASN A 396 7.44 -2.34 25.07
N THR A 397 7.52 -2.72 23.79
CA THR A 397 6.39 -2.76 22.87
C THR A 397 6.13 -4.19 22.36
N PHE A 398 4.87 -4.59 22.31
CA PHE A 398 4.47 -5.88 21.75
C PHE A 398 4.26 -5.78 20.24
N TYR A 399 4.88 -6.66 19.45
CA TYR A 399 4.75 -6.65 17.99
C TYR A 399 4.12 -7.93 17.46
N PHE A 400 3.11 -7.80 16.61
CA PHE A 400 2.41 -8.92 15.97
C PHE A 400 2.32 -8.73 14.47
N SER A 401 2.41 -9.83 13.72
CA SER A 401 2.25 -9.84 12.27
C SER A 401 1.36 -11.00 11.81
N TYR A 402 0.26 -10.65 11.18
CA TYR A 402 -0.63 -11.55 10.48
C TYR A 402 -0.34 -11.43 8.98
N ALA A 403 0.53 -12.31 8.49
CA ALA A 403 0.97 -12.32 7.11
C ALA A 403 -0.02 -13.13 6.25
N THR A 404 -0.63 -12.46 5.28
CA THR A 404 -1.57 -13.07 4.34
C THR A 404 -0.86 -13.82 3.22
N ARG A 405 -1.49 -14.87 2.71
CA ARG A 405 -0.98 -15.63 1.56
C ARG A 405 -2.12 -16.26 0.76
N MET A 406 -2.07 -16.09 -0.55
CA MET A 406 -2.97 -16.74 -1.53
C MET A 406 -2.19 -17.43 -2.65
N THR A 407 -1.12 -18.11 -2.28
CA THR A 407 -0.21 -18.81 -3.18
C THR A 407 0.09 -20.20 -2.64
N LYS A 408 0.39 -21.12 -3.56
CA LYS A 408 0.78 -22.51 -3.26
C LYS A 408 1.92 -22.93 -4.16
N ARG A 409 2.68 -23.93 -3.73
CA ARG A 409 3.70 -24.56 -4.57
C ARG A 409 3.07 -25.67 -5.41
N PHE A 410 3.33 -25.64 -6.71
CA PHE A 410 2.91 -26.65 -7.68
C PHE A 410 4.07 -26.96 -8.63
N LEU A 411 4.50 -28.22 -8.66
CA LEU A 411 5.64 -28.69 -9.48
C LEU A 411 6.91 -27.83 -9.34
N GLY A 412 7.20 -27.35 -8.12
CA GLY A 412 8.36 -26.50 -7.84
C GLY A 412 8.17 -25.01 -8.12
N PHE A 413 7.05 -24.61 -8.74
CA PHE A 413 6.71 -23.22 -9.01
C PHE A 413 5.70 -22.69 -7.99
N THR A 414 5.80 -21.41 -7.63
CA THR A 414 4.76 -20.73 -6.87
C THR A 414 3.66 -20.30 -7.84
N VAL A 415 2.41 -20.59 -7.51
CA VAL A 415 1.22 -20.19 -8.29
C VAL A 415 0.12 -19.70 -7.34
N PRO A 416 -0.81 -18.86 -7.80
CA PRO A 416 -1.98 -18.50 -7.02
C PRO A 416 -2.76 -19.73 -6.54
N SER A 417 -3.19 -19.71 -5.28
CA SER A 417 -3.89 -20.85 -4.66
C SER A 417 -5.24 -21.11 -5.32
N SER A 418 -5.95 -20.03 -5.68
CA SER A 418 -7.24 -20.01 -6.35
C SER A 418 -7.39 -18.74 -7.21
N ILE A 419 -7.97 -18.86 -8.40
CA ILE A 419 -8.29 -17.71 -9.26
C ILE A 419 -9.63 -17.08 -8.88
N ILE A 420 -10.50 -17.84 -8.21
CA ILE A 420 -11.86 -17.44 -7.86
C ILE A 420 -11.89 -16.75 -6.49
N GLU A 421 -11.07 -17.20 -5.55
CA GLU A 421 -11.07 -16.66 -4.18
C GLU A 421 -10.30 -15.35 -4.07
N ILE A 422 -9.25 -15.17 -4.90
CA ILE A 422 -8.52 -13.90 -4.97
C ILE A 422 -9.43 -12.85 -5.60
N HIS A 423 -9.48 -11.67 -4.99
CA HIS A 423 -10.23 -10.55 -5.53
C HIS A 423 -9.80 -10.24 -6.98
N PRO A 424 -10.72 -10.01 -7.94
CA PRO A 424 -10.38 -9.72 -9.33
C PRO A 424 -9.36 -8.58 -9.52
N LEU A 425 -9.42 -7.56 -8.66
CA LEU A 425 -8.44 -6.46 -8.59
C LEU A 425 -6.99 -6.95 -8.43
N LEU A 426 -6.80 -8.03 -7.68
CA LEU A 426 -5.50 -8.52 -7.23
C LEU A 426 -5.02 -9.72 -8.06
N CYS A 427 -5.90 -10.40 -8.80
CA CYS A 427 -5.56 -11.63 -9.52
C CYS A 427 -4.36 -11.48 -10.47
N LEU A 428 -4.39 -10.47 -11.35
CA LEU A 428 -3.31 -10.27 -12.33
C LEU A 428 -1.95 -10.03 -11.65
N ARG A 429 -1.93 -9.21 -10.60
CA ARG A 429 -0.71 -8.92 -9.84
C ARG A 429 -0.25 -10.13 -9.03
N ALA A 430 -1.16 -10.91 -8.46
CA ALA A 430 -0.83 -12.15 -7.78
C ALA A 430 -0.05 -13.11 -8.70
N PHE A 431 -0.52 -13.28 -9.94
CA PHE A 431 0.17 -14.08 -10.96
C PHE A 431 1.55 -13.53 -11.32
N GLN A 432 1.66 -12.23 -11.60
CA GLN A 432 2.93 -11.62 -11.99
C GLN A 432 3.96 -11.65 -10.86
N MET A 433 3.52 -11.50 -9.60
CA MET A 433 4.40 -11.59 -8.44
C MET A 433 4.93 -13.02 -8.23
N CYS A 434 4.12 -14.06 -8.52
CA CYS A 434 4.58 -15.45 -8.50
C CYS A 434 5.72 -15.74 -9.51
N GLN A 435 5.82 -14.91 -10.56
CA GLN A 435 6.81 -15.04 -11.62
C GLN A 435 7.80 -13.86 -11.63
N TRP A 436 7.85 -13.10 -10.54
CA TRP A 436 8.69 -11.92 -10.47
C TRP A 436 10.16 -12.28 -10.68
N ARG A 437 10.81 -11.48 -11.53
CA ARG A 437 12.24 -11.53 -11.80
C ARG A 437 12.78 -10.12 -11.74
N HIS A 438 13.71 -9.88 -10.81
CA HIS A 438 14.39 -8.60 -10.75
C HIS A 438 15.18 -8.36 -12.05
N PRO A 439 15.11 -7.18 -12.66
CA PRO A 439 15.84 -6.93 -13.89
C PRO A 439 17.36 -7.09 -13.70
N THR A 440 18.01 -7.79 -14.63
CA THR A 440 19.43 -8.14 -14.55
C THR A 440 20.38 -6.95 -14.72
N HIS A 441 19.91 -5.86 -15.32
CA HIS A 441 20.67 -4.63 -15.50
C HIS A 441 20.55 -3.67 -14.31
N ALA A 442 19.56 -3.88 -13.44
CA ALA A 442 19.33 -3.06 -12.26
C ALA A 442 20.12 -3.62 -11.06
N PRO A 443 20.66 -2.77 -10.17
CA PRO A 443 21.28 -3.23 -8.94
C PRO A 443 20.25 -3.97 -8.08
N VAL A 444 20.69 -5.06 -7.44
CA VAL A 444 19.81 -5.78 -6.50
C VAL A 444 19.52 -4.90 -5.27
N PRO A 445 18.31 -4.99 -4.70
CA PRO A 445 17.89 -4.07 -3.64
C PRO A 445 18.64 -4.28 -2.31
N TYR A 446 19.18 -5.47 -2.08
CA TYR A 446 20.05 -5.78 -0.95
C TYR A 446 20.94 -6.99 -1.25
N HIS A 447 22.01 -7.13 -0.47
CA HIS A 447 22.94 -8.24 -0.60
C HIS A 447 22.25 -9.59 -0.27
N GLY A 448 22.36 -10.57 -1.18
CA GLY A 448 21.72 -11.88 -1.02
C GLY A 448 20.26 -11.94 -1.49
N TYR A 449 19.79 -10.90 -2.19
CA TYR A 449 18.46 -10.91 -2.81
C TYR A 449 18.27 -12.11 -3.75
N ARG A 450 17.13 -12.78 -3.61
CA ARG A 450 16.70 -13.88 -4.48
C ARG A 450 15.25 -13.68 -4.87
N ASP A 451 14.95 -13.80 -6.16
CA ASP A 451 13.60 -13.64 -6.69
C ASP A 451 12.60 -14.59 -6.00
N GLU A 452 13.01 -15.85 -5.78
CA GLU A 452 12.14 -16.91 -5.26
C GLU A 452 11.58 -16.61 -3.87
N ASP A 453 12.32 -15.85 -3.07
CA ASP A 453 11.91 -15.46 -1.71
C ASP A 453 10.73 -14.45 -1.78
N TRP A 454 10.51 -13.82 -2.93
CA TRP A 454 9.46 -12.83 -3.19
C TRP A 454 8.30 -13.38 -4.02
N HIS A 455 8.21 -14.69 -4.28
CA HIS A 455 7.11 -15.23 -5.11
C HIS A 455 5.79 -15.41 -4.34
N ASP A 456 5.85 -15.88 -3.09
CA ASP A 456 4.65 -16.03 -2.25
C ASP A 456 4.05 -14.65 -1.97
N ASN A 457 2.74 -14.51 -2.16
CA ASN A 457 2.04 -13.22 -2.05
C ASN A 457 0.54 -13.38 -1.73
N ASP A 458 -0.10 -12.24 -1.42
CA ASP A 458 -1.54 -12.09 -1.21
C ASP A 458 -2.25 -11.28 -2.33
N GLY A 459 -1.56 -11.08 -3.46
CA GLY A 459 -2.00 -10.30 -4.61
C GLY A 459 -1.68 -8.80 -4.55
N ALA A 460 -1.24 -8.26 -3.41
CA ALA A 460 -0.67 -6.91 -3.33
C ALA A 460 0.75 -6.88 -2.79
N LEU A 461 1.06 -7.75 -1.83
CA LEU A 461 2.33 -7.80 -1.12
C LEU A 461 2.89 -9.20 -1.08
N ASN A 462 4.22 -9.27 -1.09
CA ASN A 462 4.96 -10.51 -0.96
C ASN A 462 4.90 -10.98 0.50
N THR A 463 4.65 -12.26 0.73
CA THR A 463 4.47 -12.83 2.06
C THR A 463 5.70 -12.62 2.95
N ILE A 464 6.92 -12.72 2.39
CA ILE A 464 8.16 -12.40 3.12
C ILE A 464 8.18 -10.96 3.69
N SER A 465 7.51 -10.02 3.02
CA SER A 465 7.44 -8.63 3.46
C SER A 465 6.53 -8.43 4.66
N MET A 466 5.61 -9.37 4.90
CA MET A 466 4.58 -9.22 5.93
C MET A 466 4.93 -9.91 7.25
N LEU A 467 5.99 -10.73 7.28
CA LEU A 467 6.35 -11.53 8.47
C LEU A 467 6.90 -10.65 9.60
N PHE A 468 7.99 -9.95 9.33
CA PHE A 468 8.69 -9.05 10.26
C PHE A 468 9.70 -8.22 9.44
N PRO A 469 10.30 -7.15 10.01
CA PRO A 469 11.37 -6.42 9.34
C PRO A 469 12.61 -7.33 9.22
N ALA A 470 12.84 -7.88 8.03
CA ALA A 470 13.81 -8.93 7.77
C ALA A 470 15.14 -8.39 7.21
N PHE A 471 15.09 -7.22 6.58
CA PHE A 471 16.23 -6.63 5.86
C PHE A 471 16.49 -5.20 6.33
N PRO A 472 17.77 -4.74 6.38
CA PRO A 472 18.97 -5.47 5.97
C PRO A 472 19.40 -6.56 6.95
N THR A 473 19.00 -6.43 8.22
CA THR A 473 19.21 -7.43 9.26
C THR A 473 17.87 -7.77 9.90
N PRO A 474 17.59 -9.05 10.19
CA PRO A 474 16.33 -9.45 10.75
C PRO A 474 16.17 -8.92 12.18
N HIS A 475 15.05 -8.26 12.43
CA HIS A 475 14.66 -7.84 13.78
C HIS A 475 14.30 -9.07 14.64
N PRO A 476 14.36 -8.97 15.99
CA PRO A 476 13.96 -10.07 16.87
C PRO A 476 12.55 -10.56 16.53
N ASN A 477 12.40 -11.84 16.25
CA ASN A 477 11.14 -12.42 15.79
C ASN A 477 10.94 -13.84 16.31
N CYS A 478 9.67 -14.24 16.38
CA CYS A 478 9.23 -15.56 16.80
C CYS A 478 7.99 -15.96 15.99
N ARG A 479 7.99 -17.18 15.41
CA ARG A 479 6.81 -17.70 14.73
C ARG A 479 5.80 -18.20 15.76
N LEU A 480 4.58 -17.71 15.70
CA LEU A 480 3.47 -18.29 16.46
C LEU A 480 3.09 -19.63 15.81
N GLY A 481 3.37 -20.73 16.52
CA GLY A 481 2.95 -22.06 16.12
C GLY A 481 1.45 -22.29 16.34
N PRO A 482 0.88 -23.37 15.77
CA PRO A 482 -0.50 -23.78 16.04
C PRO A 482 -0.76 -24.10 17.53
N ASP A 483 0.31 -24.38 18.29
CA ASP A 483 0.27 -24.67 19.72
C ASP A 483 0.30 -23.42 20.62
N TYR A 484 0.37 -22.21 20.05
CA TYR A 484 0.26 -20.99 20.83
C TYR A 484 -1.17 -20.87 21.39
N LYS A 485 -1.33 -21.17 22.67
CA LYS A 485 -2.60 -21.07 23.39
C LYS A 485 -2.80 -19.66 23.90
N ASP A 486 -4.03 -19.16 23.84
CA ASP A 486 -4.40 -17.93 24.53
C ASP A 486 -4.08 -18.05 26.04
N GLY A 487 -3.31 -17.10 26.56
CA GLY A 487 -2.85 -17.09 27.96
C GLY A 487 -1.36 -17.41 28.19
N GLN A 488 -0.59 -17.77 27.16
CA GLN A 488 0.88 -17.77 27.28
C GLN A 488 1.41 -16.35 27.48
N SER A 489 2.39 -16.18 28.37
CA SER A 489 3.02 -14.88 28.61
C SER A 489 3.80 -14.44 27.37
N LEU A 490 3.44 -13.28 26.84
CA LEU A 490 4.13 -12.64 25.73
C LEU A 490 5.30 -11.81 26.27
N GLN A 491 6.44 -11.90 25.60
CA GLN A 491 7.57 -11.00 25.82
C GLN A 491 7.50 -9.83 24.83
N PRO A 492 7.60 -8.57 25.29
CA PRO A 492 7.71 -7.42 24.39
C PRO A 492 9.10 -7.39 23.70
N GLY A 493 9.27 -6.51 22.72
CA GLY A 493 10.53 -6.36 21.98
C GLY A 493 10.79 -7.42 20.91
N ILE A 494 9.82 -8.26 20.58
CA ILE A 494 9.93 -9.34 19.59
C ILE A 494 8.70 -9.32 18.68
N TRP A 495 8.91 -9.54 17.37
CA TRP A 495 7.85 -9.71 16.37
C TRP A 495 7.30 -11.13 16.38
N TYR A 496 6.07 -11.30 16.88
CA TYR A 496 5.33 -12.54 16.78
C TYR A 496 4.58 -12.62 15.45
N TYR A 497 4.92 -13.58 14.60
CA TYR A 497 4.30 -13.66 13.28
C TYR A 497 3.59 -14.99 13.02
N THR A 498 2.49 -14.91 12.27
CA THR A 498 1.71 -16.06 11.81
C THR A 498 1.29 -15.88 10.36
N LEU A 499 1.03 -16.99 9.68
CA LEU A 499 0.54 -17.03 8.31
C LEU A 499 -0.96 -17.31 8.33
N ILE A 500 -1.73 -16.49 7.62
CA ILE A 500 -3.18 -16.68 7.45
C ILE A 500 -3.53 -16.69 5.96
N GLU A 501 -4.55 -17.47 5.62
CA GLU A 501 -5.05 -17.54 4.25
C GLU A 501 -6.06 -16.41 3.98
N GLY A 502 -5.79 -15.64 2.93
CA GLY A 502 -6.60 -14.50 2.53
C GLY A 502 -5.80 -13.60 1.58
N ASP A 503 -6.47 -12.98 0.61
CA ASP A 503 -5.85 -11.94 -0.21
C ASP A 503 -5.71 -10.63 0.58
N HIS A 504 -5.04 -9.64 -0.01
CA HIS A 504 -4.69 -8.40 0.68
C HIS A 504 -5.88 -7.63 1.26
N ILE A 505 -7.07 -7.74 0.68
CA ILE A 505 -8.25 -6.99 1.13
C ILE A 505 -9.26 -7.86 1.87
N PHE A 506 -8.92 -9.13 2.11
CA PHE A 506 -9.81 -10.15 2.65
C PHE A 506 -10.32 -9.80 4.04
N PHE A 507 -9.43 -9.31 4.90
CA PHE A 507 -9.73 -8.98 6.30
C PHE A 507 -10.03 -7.49 6.51
N ILE A 508 -10.42 -6.75 5.47
CA ILE A 508 -10.85 -5.36 5.57
C ILE A 508 -12.21 -5.21 4.86
N ILE A 509 -12.36 -4.25 3.94
CA ILE A 509 -13.55 -3.91 3.14
C ILE A 509 -14.37 -5.09 2.58
N SER A 510 -13.82 -6.31 2.51
CA SER A 510 -14.47 -7.53 2.01
C SER A 510 -15.03 -8.46 3.10
N LYS A 511 -15.64 -7.93 4.17
CA LYS A 511 -16.19 -8.74 5.28
C LYS A 511 -17.11 -9.87 4.81
N GLU A 512 -17.96 -9.65 3.81
CA GLU A 512 -18.85 -10.67 3.25
C GLU A 512 -18.09 -11.89 2.72
N ARG A 513 -16.90 -11.68 2.13
CA ARG A 513 -16.05 -12.77 1.61
C ARG A 513 -15.31 -13.51 2.74
N ALA A 514 -14.91 -12.79 3.77
CA ALA A 514 -14.19 -13.39 4.90
C ALA A 514 -15.11 -14.12 5.89
N GLY A 515 -16.36 -13.67 6.04
CA GLY A 515 -17.35 -14.26 6.93
C GLY A 515 -16.79 -14.41 8.35
N ASN A 516 -17.00 -15.59 8.95
CA ASN A 516 -16.57 -15.88 10.32
C ASN A 516 -15.05 -15.72 10.55
N ARG A 517 -14.21 -15.86 9.51
CA ARG A 517 -12.75 -15.68 9.64
C ARG A 517 -12.39 -14.24 10.00
N PHE A 518 -13.13 -13.27 9.49
CA PHE A 518 -12.96 -11.86 9.85
C PHE A 518 -13.26 -11.65 11.33
N ASP A 519 -14.42 -12.14 11.78
CA ASP A 519 -14.86 -11.94 13.16
C ASP A 519 -13.91 -12.62 14.15
N LEU A 520 -13.47 -13.84 13.87
CA LEU A 520 -12.49 -14.55 14.69
C LEU A 520 -11.14 -13.81 14.77
N LEU A 521 -10.65 -13.29 13.65
CA LEU A 521 -9.37 -12.57 13.60
C LEU A 521 -9.41 -11.31 14.47
N TYR A 522 -10.37 -10.41 14.22
CA TYR A 522 -10.42 -9.15 14.97
C TYR A 522 -10.78 -9.34 16.44
N THR A 523 -11.67 -10.28 16.76
CA THR A 523 -11.94 -10.62 18.16
C THR A 523 -10.66 -11.09 18.85
N SER A 524 -9.90 -12.00 18.23
CA SER A 524 -8.63 -12.48 18.79
C SER A 524 -7.59 -11.36 18.96
N ILE A 525 -7.44 -10.47 17.97
CA ILE A 525 -6.53 -9.33 18.06
C ILE A 525 -6.92 -8.41 19.23
N PHE A 526 -8.20 -8.03 19.32
CA PHE A 526 -8.66 -7.08 20.33
C PHE A 526 -8.61 -7.68 21.73
N GLU A 527 -8.98 -8.95 21.88
CA GLU A 527 -8.81 -9.66 23.15
C GLU A 527 -7.35 -9.74 23.58
N ARG A 528 -6.42 -9.92 22.65
CA ARG A 528 -4.98 -9.92 22.94
C ARG A 528 -4.49 -8.56 23.39
N CYS A 529 -4.90 -7.47 22.73
CA CYS A 529 -4.63 -6.10 23.19
C CYS A 529 -5.10 -5.93 24.64
N ARG A 530 -6.36 -6.31 24.93
CA ARG A 530 -6.97 -6.13 26.25
C ARG A 530 -6.37 -7.01 27.34
N LYS A 531 -6.03 -8.26 27.05
CA LYS A 531 -5.70 -9.28 28.06
C LYS A 531 -4.21 -9.63 28.16
N GLN A 532 -3.46 -9.57 27.06
CA GLN A 532 -2.11 -10.14 27.00
C GLN A 532 -1.01 -9.08 26.78
N MET A 533 -1.30 -7.95 26.12
CA MET A 533 -0.30 -6.92 25.78
C MET A 533 -0.26 -5.79 26.81
N ARG A 534 -0.03 -6.12 28.09
CA ARG A 534 0.08 -5.13 29.18
C ARG A 534 1.53 -5.03 29.63
N ARG A 535 1.98 -3.82 29.96
CA ARG A 535 3.24 -3.66 30.69
C ARG A 535 3.04 -4.06 32.13
N LEU A 536 3.99 -4.83 32.66
CA LEU A 536 4.10 -5.01 34.10
C LEU A 536 4.71 -3.71 34.65
N ILE A 537 3.88 -2.86 35.25
CA ILE A 537 4.39 -1.73 36.02
C ILE A 537 5.09 -2.32 37.24
N THR A 538 6.41 -2.32 37.23
CA THR A 538 7.20 -2.56 38.44
C THR A 538 7.17 -1.27 39.22
N ASP A 539 6.35 -1.20 40.27
CA ASP A 539 6.42 -0.09 41.22
C ASP A 539 7.83 -0.08 41.84
N PRO A 540 8.62 1.00 41.66
CA PRO A 540 9.94 1.11 42.28
C PRO A 540 9.90 0.95 43.81
N ARG A 541 8.76 1.21 44.46
CA ARG A 541 8.57 1.06 45.92
C ARG A 541 8.38 -0.39 46.38
N LEU A 542 8.07 -1.32 45.47
CA LEU A 542 7.93 -2.74 45.78
C LEU A 542 9.24 -3.53 45.60
N VAL A 543 10.28 -2.90 45.05
CA VAL A 543 11.61 -3.53 44.88
C VAL A 543 12.44 -3.50 46.17
N GLU A 544 12.06 -2.70 47.18
CA GLU A 544 12.73 -2.66 48.49
C GLU A 544 12.24 -3.73 49.48
N VAL A 545 11.35 -4.64 49.08
CA VAL A 545 10.89 -5.75 49.92
C VAL A 545 11.10 -7.10 49.24
N ILE A 546 12.33 -7.40 48.81
CA ILE A 546 12.82 -8.77 48.58
C ILE A 546 14.24 -8.91 49.12
#